data_AF-A0A2H9L9U8-F1
#
_entry.id   AF-A0A2H9L9U8-F1
#
_cell.length_a   1.000
_cell.length_b   1.000
_cell.length_c   1.000
_cell.angle_alpha   90.00
_cell.angle_beta   90.00
_cell.angle_gamma   90.00
#
_symmetry.space_group_name_H-M   'P 1'
#
loop_
_entity.id
_entity.type
_entity.pdbx_description
1 polymer ?
#
loop_
_entity_poly.entity_id
_entity_poly.type
_entity_poly.pdbx_seq_one_letter_code
_entity_poly.pdbx_strand_id
1 'polypeptide(L)'
;MGELVHKIKKHKTQQSHMTRIKIKDFEVEVLAEDDGSYSIACSELGVYGVGKTLSEAKNDFLTVLDLHLDVLRRQAVNALQVRV
;
A
#
# COMPACT_ATOMS: atom_id res chain seq x y z
N MET A 1 27.31 24.78 13.35
CA MET A 1 26.50 24.28 12.21
C MET A 1 27.16 23.01 11.67
N GLY A 2 26.91 21.85 12.28
CA GLY A 2 27.59 20.60 11.84
C GLY A 2 27.16 19.28 12.48
N GLU A 3 26.12 19.23 13.32
CA GLU A 3 25.73 18.01 14.06
C GLU A 3 24.35 17.44 13.68
N LEU A 4 23.81 17.79 12.50
CA LEU A 4 22.48 17.31 12.09
C LEU A 4 22.50 16.15 11.07
N VAL A 5 23.67 15.68 10.63
CA VAL A 5 23.76 14.70 9.52
C VAL A 5 23.97 13.25 10.00
N HIS A 6 24.27 13.02 11.28
CA HIS A 6 24.56 11.67 11.81
C HIS A 6 23.41 11.02 12.61
N LYS A 7 22.21 11.59 12.56
CA LYS A 7 21.02 11.09 13.29
C LYS A 7 19.91 10.56 12.39
N ILE A 8 20.23 10.10 11.18
CA ILE A 8 19.45 8.99 10.60
C ILE A 8 19.90 7.74 11.35
N LYS A 9 19.49 7.68 12.62
CA LYS A 9 19.54 6.48 13.44
C LYS A 9 18.91 5.40 12.59
N LYS A 10 19.73 4.40 12.27
CA LYS A 10 19.36 2.99 12.10
C LYS A 10 18.14 2.65 12.97
N HIS A 11 16.94 2.97 12.51
CA HIS A 11 15.78 2.19 12.90
C HIS A 11 16.01 0.87 12.19
N LYS A 12 16.42 -0.11 12.99
CA LYS A 12 16.43 -1.52 12.66
C LYS A 12 15.38 -1.76 11.59
N THR A 13 15.82 -2.20 10.41
CA THR A 13 15.01 -3.03 9.55
C THR A 13 14.67 -4.25 10.39
N GLN A 14 13.63 -4.11 11.23
CA GLN A 14 12.98 -5.25 11.84
C GLN A 14 12.45 -6.03 10.66
N GLN A 15 12.90 -7.26 10.61
CA GLN A 15 12.63 -8.21 9.55
C GLN A 15 11.16 -8.63 9.71
N SER A 16 10.22 -7.72 9.46
CA SER A 16 8.82 -8.05 9.26
C SER A 16 8.83 -9.05 8.10
N HIS A 17 8.27 -10.24 8.33
CA HIS A 17 8.24 -11.31 7.33
C HIS A 17 7.34 -10.88 6.16
N MET A 18 7.89 -10.09 5.24
CA MET A 18 7.20 -9.64 4.04
C MET A 18 7.06 -10.83 3.10
N THR A 19 5.82 -11.15 2.76
CA THR A 19 5.50 -12.24 1.84
C THR A 19 4.79 -11.69 0.61
N ARG A 20 5.31 -12.00 -0.58
CA ARG A 20 4.61 -11.67 -1.82
C ARG A 20 3.59 -12.73 -2.18
N ILE A 21 2.37 -12.32 -2.43
CA ILE A 21 1.27 -13.20 -2.86
C ILE A 21 0.53 -12.59 -4.04
N LYS A 22 -0.23 -13.42 -4.74
CA LYS A 22 -1.21 -12.94 -5.72
C LYS A 22 -2.58 -12.78 -5.08
N ILE A 23 -3.15 -11.59 -5.18
CA ILE A 23 -4.58 -11.36 -4.94
C ILE A 23 -5.22 -11.07 -6.29
N LYS A 24 -6.01 -12.04 -6.79
CA LYS A 24 -6.51 -12.06 -8.16
C LYS A 24 -5.33 -11.93 -9.13
N ASP A 25 -5.27 -10.84 -9.89
CA ASP A 25 -4.25 -10.57 -10.92
C ASP A 25 -3.13 -9.65 -10.42
N PHE A 26 -3.18 -9.20 -9.16
CA PHE A 26 -2.20 -8.29 -8.58
C PHE A 26 -1.19 -9.05 -7.72
N GLU A 27 0.09 -8.82 -7.96
CA GLU A 27 1.13 -9.15 -7.00
C GLU A 27 1.12 -8.11 -5.88
N VAL A 28 1.06 -8.58 -4.65
CA VAL A 28 0.98 -7.74 -3.46
C VAL A 28 1.96 -8.20 -2.39
N GLU A 29 2.40 -7.28 -1.56
CA GLU A 29 3.25 -7.50 -0.40
C GLU A 29 2.39 -7.56 0.85
N VAL A 30 2.46 -8.67 1.58
CA VAL A 30 1.81 -8.84 2.89
C VAL A 30 2.86 -8.68 3.97
N LEU A 31 2.60 -7.80 4.92
CA LEU A 31 3.44 -7.55 6.09
C LEU A 31 2.66 -7.94 7.34
N ALA A 32 3.25 -8.77 8.18
CA ALA A 32 2.80 -8.97 9.55
C ALA A 32 3.52 -7.95 10.44
N GLU A 33 2.75 -7.14 11.17
CA GLU A 33 3.24 -6.06 12.00
C GLU A 33 3.53 -6.53 13.43
N ASP A 34 4.38 -5.81 14.15
CA ASP A 34 4.79 -6.15 15.53
C ASP A 34 3.61 -6.12 16.53
N ASP A 35 2.54 -5.39 16.22
CA ASP A 35 1.32 -5.30 17.04
C ASP A 35 0.32 -6.44 16.77
N GLY A 36 0.67 -7.38 15.89
CA GLY A 36 -0.17 -8.51 15.49
C GLY A 36 -1.17 -8.18 14.37
N SER A 37 -1.15 -6.96 13.83
CA SER A 37 -1.93 -6.58 12.66
C SER A 37 -1.23 -7.00 11.35
N TYR A 38 -1.96 -6.83 10.24
CA TYR A 38 -1.51 -7.15 8.90
C TYR A 38 -1.67 -5.93 7.99
N SER A 39 -0.68 -5.71 7.14
CA SER A 39 -0.70 -4.74 6.05
C SER A 39 -0.59 -5.48 4.71
N ILE A 40 -1.34 -5.03 3.70
CA ILE A 40 -1.24 -5.51 2.31
C ILE A 40 -0.97 -4.30 1.43
N ALA A 41 0.12 -4.32 0.66
CA ALA A 41 0.51 -3.23 -0.22
C ALA A 41 0.65 -3.70 -1.68
N CYS A 42 0.19 -2.87 -2.61
CA CYS A 42 0.52 -2.96 -4.04
C CYS A 42 1.28 -1.68 -4.41
N SER A 43 2.60 -1.77 -4.39
CA SER A 43 3.50 -0.63 -4.58
C SER A 43 3.36 0.01 -5.97
N GLU A 44 3.06 -0.80 -6.99
CA GLU A 44 2.83 -0.37 -8.37
C GLU A 44 1.60 0.53 -8.51
N LEU A 45 0.59 0.34 -7.65
CA LEU A 45 -0.65 1.12 -7.64
C LEU A 45 -0.67 2.18 -6.53
N GLY A 46 0.30 2.17 -5.61
CA GLY A 46 0.30 3.02 -4.43
C GLY A 46 -0.90 2.78 -3.51
N VAL A 47 -1.44 1.56 -3.50
CA VAL A 47 -2.59 1.16 -2.70
C VAL A 47 -2.14 0.27 -1.55
N TYR A 48 -2.65 0.54 -0.35
CA TYR A 48 -2.43 -0.29 0.83
C TYR A 48 -3.74 -0.54 1.55
N GLY A 49 -3.81 -1.66 2.27
CA GLY A 49 -4.90 -1.99 3.19
C GLY A 49 -4.36 -2.58 4.49
N VAL A 50 -5.09 -2.39 5.58
CA VAL A 50 -4.67 -2.79 6.94
C VAL A 50 -5.80 -3.49 7.69
N GLY A 51 -5.45 -4.35 8.64
CA GLY A 51 -6.44 -5.02 9.48
C GLY A 51 -5.84 -5.82 10.62
N LYS A 52 -6.63 -6.11 11.66
CA LYS A 52 -6.17 -6.94 12.79
C LYS A 52 -5.97 -8.40 12.40
N THR A 53 -6.60 -8.82 11.31
CA THR A 53 -6.43 -10.13 10.70
C THR A 53 -6.09 -9.99 9.23
N LEU A 54 -5.47 -11.02 8.65
CA LEU A 54 -5.19 -11.07 7.22
C LEU A 54 -6.47 -10.92 6.36
N SER A 55 -7.60 -11.44 6.85
CA SER A 55 -8.89 -11.30 6.14
C SER A 55 -9.40 -9.86 6.16
N GLU A 56 -9.25 -9.15 7.28
CA GLU A 56 -9.59 -7.73 7.38
C GLU A 56 -8.72 -6.90 6.46
N ALA A 57 -7.38 -7.10 6.50
CA ALA A 57 -6.44 -6.39 5.65
C ALA A 57 -6.71 -6.62 4.15
N LYS A 58 -7.11 -7.84 3.77
CA LYS A 58 -7.52 -8.17 2.40
C LYS A 58 -8.80 -7.44 1.98
N ASN A 59 -9.81 -7.40 2.85
CA ASN A 59 -11.07 -6.72 2.55
C ASN A 59 -10.87 -5.21 2.44
N ASP A 60 -10.06 -4.64 3.33
CA ASP A 60 -9.68 -3.23 3.30
C ASP A 60 -8.91 -2.89 2.01
N PHE A 61 -7.88 -3.67 1.68
CA PHE A 61 -7.10 -3.52 0.45
C PHE A 61 -7.99 -3.52 -0.81
N LEU A 62 -8.92 -4.48 -0.92
CA LEU A 62 -9.82 -4.56 -2.08
C LEU A 62 -10.77 -3.36 -2.16
N THR A 63 -11.20 -2.84 -1.01
CA THR A 63 -12.08 -1.65 -0.95
C THR A 63 -11.33 -0.40 -1.38
N VAL A 64 -10.12 -0.20 -0.89
CA VAL A 64 -9.27 0.95 -1.27
C VAL A 64 -8.87 0.86 -2.74
N LEU A 65 -8.56 -0.35 -3.24
CA LEU A 65 -8.25 -0.59 -4.65
C LEU A 65 -9.42 -0.20 -5.56
N ASP A 66 -10.65 -0.61 -5.23
CA ASP A 66 -11.85 -0.27 -5.99
C ASP A 66 -12.04 1.25 -6.07
N LEU A 67 -11.95 1.94 -4.92
CA LEU A 67 -12.05 3.39 -4.85
C LEU A 67 -10.94 4.09 -5.67
N HIS A 68 -9.71 3.59 -5.60
CA HIS A 68 -8.58 4.14 -6.33
C HIS A 68 -8.80 4.04 -7.86
N LEU A 69 -9.23 2.87 -8.34
CA LEU A 69 -9.54 2.65 -9.75
C LEU A 69 -10.69 3.53 -10.25
N ASP A 70 -11.71 3.76 -9.41
CA ASP A 70 -12.81 4.67 -9.72
C ASP A 70 -12.37 6.14 -9.82
N VAL A 71 -11.43 6.57 -8.98
CA VAL A 71 -10.81 7.90 -9.09
C VAL A 71 -10.01 8.02 -10.39
N LEU A 72 -9.14 7.04 -10.69
CA LEU A 72 -8.35 7.03 -11.92
C LEU A 72 -9.23 7.04 -13.16
N ARG A 73 -10.32 6.26 -13.17
CA ARG A 73 -11.29 6.22 -14.26
C ARG A 73 -11.92 7.60 -14.49
N ARG A 74 -12.37 8.28 -13.43
CA ARG A 74 -12.95 9.63 -13.55
C ARG A 74 -11.93 10.64 -14.05
N GLN A 75 -10.71 10.59 -13.56
CA GLN A 75 -9.63 11.47 -14.02
C GLN A 75 -9.31 11.24 -15.50
N ALA A 76 -9.22 9.99 -15.94
CA ALA A 76 -9.01 9.65 -17.34
C ALA A 76 -10.15 10.17 -18.24
N VAL A 77 -11.40 9.97 -17.83
CA VAL A 77 -12.57 10.51 -18.57
C VAL A 77 -12.49 12.02 -18.66
N ASN A 78 -12.20 12.72 -17.56
CA ASN A 78 -12.10 14.18 -17.56
C ASN A 78 -10.97 14.66 -18.47
N ALA A 79 -9.79 14.02 -18.43
CA ALA A 79 -8.65 14.37 -19.27
C ALA A 79 -8.95 14.19 -20.78
N LEU A 80 -9.72 13.17 -21.14
CA LEU A 80 -10.16 12.93 -22.52
C LEU A 80 -11.32 13.84 -22.95
N GLN A 81 -12.08 14.39 -22.00
CA GLN A 81 -13.19 15.32 -22.27
C GLN A 81 -12.75 16.78 -22.36
N VAL A 82 -11.51 17.14 -21.99
CA VAL A 82 -10.95 18.45 -22.30
C VAL A 82 -10.74 18.55 -23.82
N ARG A 83 -11.77 19.06 -24.50
CA ARG A 83 -11.68 19.51 -25.89
C ARG A 83 -10.88 20.82 -25.95
N VAL A 84 -9.99 20.85 -26.94
CA VAL A 84 -9.26 22.01 -27.48
C VAL A 84 -10.21 23.17 -27.77
#